data_AF-A0AA97A542-F1
#
_entry.id   AF-A0AA97A542-F1
#
_cell.length_a   1.000
_cell.length_b   1.000
_cell.length_c   1.000
_cell.angle_alpha   90.00
_cell.angle_beta   90.00
_cell.angle_gamma   90.00
#
_symmetry.space_group_name_H-M   'P 1'
#
loop_
_entity.id
_entity.type
_entity.pdbx_description
1 polymer ?
#
loop_
_entity_poly.entity_id
_entity_poly.type
_entity_poly.pdbx_seq_one_letter_code
_entity_poly.pdbx_strand_id
1 'polypeptide(L)'
;MDALFLIVPLGVIFSLIAFFFFEKKAIASKKLKESLGLPTPSIEDFYEKFQRYETLSNVIGFFIAAYVITLFLASLKHDPSYGLMHALSYIFATTFIGTLIIFGTKLKKSILVQVFATFLYGAPHIIAASLAFLTRYLIG
;
A
#
# COMPACT_ATOMS: atom_id res chain seq x y z
N MET A 1 -8.59 -21.44 -7.54
CA MET A 1 -7.41 -21.68 -6.68
C MET A 1 -6.10 -21.44 -7.43
N ASP A 2 -5.86 -22.06 -8.58
CA ASP A 2 -4.61 -21.89 -9.35
C ASP A 2 -4.31 -20.45 -9.77
N ALA A 3 -5.34 -19.64 -10.01
CA ALA A 3 -5.17 -18.22 -10.26
C ALA A 3 -4.56 -17.48 -9.06
N LEU A 4 -5.02 -17.77 -7.83
CA LEU A 4 -4.56 -17.13 -6.58
C LEU A 4 -3.07 -17.37 -6.34
N PHE A 5 -2.57 -18.57 -6.62
CA PHE A 5 -1.15 -18.89 -6.49
C PHE A 5 -0.25 -18.01 -7.37
N LEU A 6 -0.77 -17.51 -8.49
CA LEU A 6 -0.03 -16.64 -9.38
C LEU A 6 -0.26 -15.15 -9.06
N ILE A 7 -1.52 -14.75 -8.86
CA ILE A 7 -1.84 -13.33 -8.66
C ILE A 7 -1.42 -12.82 -7.28
N VAL A 8 -1.44 -13.64 -6.23
CA VAL A 8 -1.08 -13.19 -4.87
C VAL A 8 0.41 -12.81 -4.78
N PRO A 9 1.38 -13.64 -5.20
CA PRO A 9 2.78 -13.24 -5.17
C PRO A 9 3.06 -12.00 -6.02
N LEU A 10 2.47 -11.91 -7.23
CA LEU A 10 2.62 -10.74 -8.09
C LEU A 10 2.02 -9.48 -7.45
N GLY A 11 0.83 -9.59 -6.86
CA GLY A 11 0.16 -8.52 -6.13
C GLY A 11 1.02 -8.02 -4.97
N VAL A 12 1.57 -8.93 -4.17
CA VAL A 12 2.50 -8.57 -3.08
C VAL A 12 3.72 -7.84 -3.63
N ILE A 13 4.39 -8.38 -4.65
CA ILE A 13 5.62 -7.81 -5.20
C ILE A 13 5.36 -6.40 -5.75
N PHE A 14 4.36 -6.24 -6.61
CA PHE A 14 4.06 -4.94 -7.22
C PHE A 14 3.56 -3.92 -6.21
N SER A 15 2.69 -4.31 -5.28
CA SER A 15 2.22 -3.41 -4.22
C SER A 15 3.35 -3.00 -3.28
N LEU A 16 4.29 -3.88 -2.95
CA LEU A 16 5.46 -3.52 -2.14
C LEU A 16 6.41 -2.59 -2.88
N ILE A 17 6.68 -2.83 -4.16
CA ILE A 17 7.49 -1.93 -5.00
C ILE A 17 6.86 -0.53 -5.02
N ALA A 18 5.55 -0.45 -5.26
CA ALA A 18 4.82 0.81 -5.25
C ALA A 18 4.90 1.49 -3.88
N PHE A 19 4.67 0.74 -2.80
CA PHE A 19 4.73 1.26 -1.44
C PHE A 19 6.12 1.83 -1.11
N PHE A 20 7.20 1.09 -1.37
CA PHE A 20 8.56 1.56 -1.10
C PHE A 20 8.96 2.75 -1.98
N PHE A 21 8.43 2.84 -3.20
CA PHE A 21 8.60 4.01 -4.05
C PHE A 21 8.00 5.27 -3.41
N PHE A 22 6.74 5.21 -2.97
CA PHE A 22 6.07 6.34 -2.31
C PHE A 22 6.65 6.65 -0.92
N GLU A 23 7.10 5.63 -0.19
CA GLU A 23 7.84 5.82 1.06
C GLU A 23 9.15 6.58 0.83
N LYS A 24 9.92 6.19 -0.19
CA LYS A 24 11.16 6.89 -0.55
C LYS A 24 10.89 8.35 -0.92
N LYS A 25 9.79 8.61 -1.65
CA LYS A 25 9.34 9.97 -2.00
C LYS A 25 8.96 10.77 -0.76
N ALA A 26 8.24 10.19 0.19
CA ALA A 26 7.89 10.83 1.47
C ALA A 26 9.13 11.22 2.28
N ILE A 27 10.13 10.33 2.36
CA ILE A 27 11.40 10.60 3.04
C ILE A 27 12.19 11.71 2.33
N ALA A 28 12.18 11.75 1.00
CA ALA A 28 12.83 12.80 0.23
C ALA A 28 12.17 14.18 0.46
N SER A 29 10.84 14.24 0.51
CA SER A 29 10.10 15.48 0.84
C SER A 29 10.50 16.03 2.21
N LYS A 30 10.59 15.16 3.22
CA LYS A 30 11.07 15.58 4.55
C LYS A 30 12.48 16.19 4.47
N LYS A 31 13.42 15.51 3.82
CA LYS A 31 14.82 15.98 3.70
C LYS A 31 14.91 17.33 2.99
N LEU A 32 14.09 17.55 1.96
CA LEU A 32 14.01 18.82 1.26
C LEU A 32 13.52 19.93 2.22
N LYS A 33 12.44 19.68 2.97
CA LYS A 33 11.90 20.66 3.93
C LYS A 33 12.90 20.98 5.05
N GLU A 34 13.63 19.99 5.54
CA GLU A 34 14.74 20.21 6.48
C GLU A 34 15.87 21.04 5.86
N SER A 35 16.22 20.81 4.59
CA SER A 35 17.25 21.61 3.89
C SER A 35 16.85 23.06 3.66
N LEU A 36 15.55 23.37 3.64
CA LEU A 36 14.99 24.72 3.56
C LEU A 36 14.98 25.45 4.92
N GLY A 37 15.57 24.84 5.97
CA GLY A 37 15.72 25.46 7.28
C GLY A 37 14.55 25.26 8.23
N LEU A 38 13.58 24.38 7.89
CA LEU A 38 12.49 24.05 8.82
C LEU A 38 13.01 23.21 9.98
N PRO A 39 12.85 23.65 11.25
CA PRO A 39 13.37 22.93 12.42
C PRO A 39 12.73 21.54 12.53
N THR A 40 13.40 20.53 13.05
CA THR A 40 12.83 19.17 13.18
C THR A 40 11.51 19.22 13.96
N PRO A 41 10.40 18.63 13.46
CA PRO A 41 9.12 18.69 14.14
C PRO A 41 9.20 18.01 15.50
N SER A 42 8.45 18.52 16.47
CA SER A 42 8.40 17.92 17.81
C SER A 42 7.90 16.47 17.74
N ILE A 43 8.19 15.67 18.76
CA ILE A 43 7.77 14.26 18.76
C ILE A 43 6.23 14.16 18.79
N GLU A 44 5.57 15.10 19.45
CA GLU A 44 4.13 15.11 19.69
C GLU A 44 3.32 15.66 18.50
N ASP A 45 3.94 16.46 17.62
CA ASP A 45 3.23 17.06 16.48
C ASP A 45 3.13 16.09 15.29
N PHE A 46 2.16 15.18 15.39
CA PHE A 46 1.86 14.22 14.34
C PHE A 46 1.35 14.89 13.06
N TYR A 47 0.58 15.98 13.19
CA TYR A 47 0.02 16.69 12.05
C TYR A 47 1.13 17.34 11.21
N GLU A 48 2.08 17.99 11.86
CA GLU A 48 3.23 18.58 11.20
C GLU A 48 4.08 17.52 10.49
N LYS A 49 4.28 16.35 11.10
CA LYS A 49 4.93 15.21 10.43
C LYS A 49 4.15 14.79 9.19
N PHE A 50 2.83 14.65 9.28
CA PHE A 50 2.01 14.24 8.14
C PHE A 50 2.15 15.20 6.93
N GLN A 51 2.24 16.51 7.19
CA GLN A 51 2.47 17.52 6.16
C GLN A 51 3.89 17.52 5.62
N ARG A 52 4.91 17.38 6.48
CA ARG A 52 6.32 17.41 6.06
C ARG A 52 6.70 16.23 5.17
N TYR A 53 6.19 15.05 5.48
CA TYR A 53 6.36 13.86 4.65
C TYR A 53 5.43 13.82 3.44
N GLU A 54 4.55 14.82 3.27
CA GLU A 54 3.49 14.82 2.25
C GLU A 54 2.71 13.50 2.25
N THR A 55 2.47 12.97 3.45
CA THR A 55 1.97 11.60 3.64
C THR A 55 0.66 11.40 2.90
N LEU A 56 -0.24 12.39 2.93
CA LEU A 56 -1.51 12.31 2.21
C LEU A 56 -1.31 12.11 0.71
N SER A 57 -0.45 12.92 0.07
CA SER A 57 -0.20 12.82 -1.37
C SER A 57 0.44 11.47 -1.74
N ASN A 58 1.38 11.00 -0.92
CA ASN A 58 2.05 9.71 -1.13
C ASN A 58 1.10 8.52 -0.91
N VAL A 59 0.20 8.60 0.07
CA VAL A 59 -0.84 7.60 0.31
C VAL A 59 -1.86 7.56 -0.83
N ILE A 60 -2.29 8.71 -1.34
CA ILE A 60 -3.17 8.79 -2.51
C ILE A 60 -2.48 8.20 -3.74
N GLY A 61 -1.20 8.54 -3.95
CA GLY A 61 -0.40 7.97 -5.04
C GLY A 61 -0.29 6.44 -4.93
N PHE A 62 -0.03 5.93 -3.73
CA PHE A 62 0.00 4.49 -3.48
C PHE A 62 -1.35 3.83 -3.70
N PHE A 63 -2.45 4.43 -3.23
CA PHE A 63 -3.81 3.97 -3.48
C PHE A 63 -4.09 3.80 -4.98
N ILE A 64 -3.77 4.82 -5.78
CA ILE A 64 -3.97 4.78 -7.24
C ILE A 64 -3.12 3.66 -7.86
N ALA A 65 -1.85 3.55 -7.48
CA ALA A 65 -0.97 2.50 -8.00
C ALA A 65 -1.48 1.10 -7.64
N ALA A 66 -1.84 0.87 -6.38
CA ALA A 66 -2.39 -0.40 -5.90
C ALA A 66 -3.71 -0.76 -6.61
N TYR A 67 -4.55 0.23 -6.89
CA TYR A 67 -5.79 0.05 -7.65
C TYR A 67 -5.49 -0.41 -9.07
N VAL A 68 -4.60 0.29 -9.80
CA VAL A 68 -4.24 -0.07 -11.19
C VAL A 68 -3.60 -1.46 -11.25
N ILE A 69 -2.67 -1.76 -10.33
CA ILE A 69 -2.04 -3.08 -10.21
C ILE A 69 -3.10 -4.17 -10.00
N THR A 70 -3.99 -3.97 -9.02
CA THR A 70 -5.00 -4.98 -8.70
C THR A 70 -6.01 -5.15 -9.82
N LEU A 71 -6.43 -4.05 -10.47
CA LEU A 71 -7.35 -4.10 -11.60
C LEU A 71 -6.75 -4.86 -12.78
N PHE A 72 -5.48 -4.61 -13.10
CA PHE A 72 -4.75 -5.38 -14.10
C PHE A 72 -4.70 -6.87 -13.75
N LEU A 73 -4.30 -7.22 -12.53
CA LEU A 73 -4.22 -8.61 -12.09
C LEU A 73 -5.59 -9.32 -12.08
N ALA A 74 -6.64 -8.61 -11.66
CA ALA A 74 -8.03 -9.09 -11.70
C ALA A 74 -8.53 -9.31 -13.15
N SER A 75 -7.91 -8.66 -14.13
CA SER A 75 -8.27 -8.78 -15.55
C SER A 75 -7.51 -9.91 -16.26
N LEU A 76 -6.34 -10.33 -15.77
CA LEU A 76 -5.52 -11.39 -16.41
C LEU A 76 -6.13 -12.80 -16.32
N LYS A 77 -6.86 -13.10 -15.24
CA LYS A 77 -7.52 -14.40 -15.03
C LYS A 77 -8.94 -14.18 -14.51
N HIS A 78 -9.74 -13.44 -15.27
CA HIS A 78 -11.16 -13.30 -14.96
C HIS A 78 -11.88 -14.63 -15.23
N ASP A 79 -12.39 -15.25 -14.17
CA ASP A 79 -13.39 -16.31 -14.27
C ASP A 79 -14.61 -15.80 -13.49
N PRO A 80 -15.80 -15.77 -14.09
CA PRO A 80 -17.03 -15.42 -13.38
C PRO A 80 -17.29 -16.30 -12.16
N SER A 81 -16.72 -17.52 -12.12
CA SER A 81 -16.78 -18.40 -10.94
C SER A 81 -15.79 -18.00 -9.84
N TYR A 82 -14.77 -17.18 -10.13
CA TYR A 82 -13.88 -16.54 -9.15
C TYR A 82 -14.62 -15.37 -8.48
N GLY A 83 -15.68 -15.69 -7.74
CA GLY A 83 -16.51 -14.73 -7.03
C GLY A 83 -15.84 -14.08 -5.81
N LEU A 84 -16.68 -13.57 -4.90
CA LEU A 84 -16.29 -12.82 -3.69
C LEU A 84 -15.18 -13.48 -2.86
N MET A 85 -15.19 -14.81 -2.72
CA MET A 85 -14.17 -15.54 -1.95
C MET A 85 -12.76 -15.37 -2.52
N HIS A 86 -12.60 -15.30 -3.85
CA HIS A 86 -11.29 -15.11 -4.48
C HIS A 86 -10.79 -13.67 -4.26
N ALA A 87 -11.67 -12.69 -4.41
CA ALA A 87 -11.34 -11.28 -4.13
C ALA A 87 -10.93 -11.08 -2.66
N LEU A 88 -11.71 -11.60 -1.71
CA LEU A 88 -11.39 -11.51 -0.28
C LEU A 88 -10.10 -12.24 0.06
N SER A 89 -9.88 -13.43 -0.50
CA SER A 89 -8.64 -14.20 -0.29
C SER A 89 -7.42 -13.46 -0.82
N TYR A 90 -7.52 -12.87 -2.02
CA TYR A 90 -6.46 -12.02 -2.56
C TYR A 90 -6.20 -10.82 -1.66
N ILE A 91 -7.23 -10.05 -1.30
CA ILE A 91 -7.11 -8.83 -0.49
C ILE A 91 -6.46 -9.16 0.86
N PHE A 92 -6.95 -10.21 1.52
CA PHE A 92 -6.40 -10.67 2.80
C PHE A 92 -4.95 -11.11 2.65
N ALA A 93 -4.64 -12.04 1.75
CA ALA A 93 -3.30 -12.61 1.62
C ALA A 93 -2.26 -11.55 1.23
N THR A 94 -2.56 -10.72 0.23
CA THR A 94 -1.64 -9.67 -0.23
C THR A 94 -1.41 -8.58 0.81
N THR A 95 -2.45 -8.21 1.57
CA THR A 95 -2.33 -7.23 2.65
C THR A 95 -1.55 -7.81 3.83
N PHE A 96 -1.87 -9.05 4.23
CA PHE A 96 -1.22 -9.73 5.35
C PHE A 96 0.28 -9.95 5.07
N ILE A 97 0.62 -10.55 3.92
CA ILE A 97 2.00 -10.82 3.53
C ILE A 97 2.78 -9.51 3.36
N GLY A 98 2.21 -8.52 2.67
CA GLY A 98 2.86 -7.22 2.50
C GLY A 98 3.11 -6.51 3.83
N THR A 99 2.15 -6.56 4.75
CA THR A 99 2.27 -6.03 6.11
C THR A 99 3.40 -6.72 6.88
N LEU A 100 3.48 -8.05 6.84
CA LEU A 100 4.56 -8.81 7.48
C LEU A 100 5.93 -8.41 6.93
N ILE A 101 6.06 -8.27 5.61
CA ILE A 101 7.31 -7.86 4.97
C ILE A 101 7.69 -6.45 5.42
N ILE A 102 6.78 -5.48 5.36
CA ILE A 102 7.03 -4.09 5.79
C ILE A 102 7.44 -4.05 7.25
N PHE A 103 6.72 -4.77 8.12
CA PHE A 103 7.04 -4.89 9.53
C PHE A 103 8.47 -5.42 9.72
N GLY A 104 8.81 -6.53 9.02
CA GLY A 104 10.14 -7.13 9.00
C GLY A 104 11.25 -6.16 8.55
N THR A 105 11.01 -5.37 7.51
CA THR A 105 11.99 -4.36 7.05
C THR A 105 12.23 -3.23 8.05
N LYS A 106 11.33 -3.05 9.02
CA LYS A 106 11.37 -1.95 10.00
C LYS A 106 11.64 -2.41 11.44
N LEU A 107 12.08 -3.65 11.66
CA LEU A 107 12.39 -4.20 13.00
C LEU A 107 13.36 -3.33 13.82
N LYS A 108 14.29 -2.61 13.16
CA LYS A 108 15.22 -1.69 13.83
C LYS A 108 14.63 -0.30 14.16
N LYS A 109 13.37 -0.05 13.81
CA LYS A 109 12.65 1.20 14.09
C LYS A 109 11.71 1.02 15.28
N SER A 110 11.25 2.12 15.87
CA SER A 110 10.28 2.05 16.97
C SER A 110 8.99 1.36 16.54
N ILE A 111 8.31 0.70 17.50
CA ILE A 111 7.05 0.01 17.26
C ILE A 111 6.00 0.91 16.61
N LEU A 112 5.97 2.19 17.02
CA LEU A 112 5.08 3.19 16.45
C LEU A 112 5.30 3.35 14.94
N VAL A 113 6.55 3.43 14.49
CA VAL A 113 6.89 3.56 13.06
C VAL A 113 6.52 2.30 12.29
N GLN A 114 6.72 1.13 12.89
CA GLN A 114 6.33 -0.15 12.28
C GLN A 114 4.83 -0.20 12.05
N VAL A 115 4.04 0.05 13.10
CA VAL A 115 2.57 0.07 13.05
C VAL A 115 2.05 1.09 12.05
N PHE A 116 2.58 2.32 12.06
CA PHE A 116 2.17 3.35 11.10
C PHE A 116 2.51 2.96 9.66
N ALA A 117 3.70 2.45 9.39
CA ALA A 117 4.06 2.04 8.04
C ALA A 117 3.16 0.91 7.53
N THR A 118 2.88 -0.09 8.38
CA THR A 118 1.96 -1.18 8.04
C THR A 118 0.53 -0.70 7.84
N PHE A 119 0.08 0.32 8.59
CA PHE A 119 -1.24 0.93 8.42
C PHE A 119 -1.33 1.71 7.10
N LEU A 120 -0.31 2.52 6.79
CA LEU A 120 -0.21 3.30 5.54
C LEU A 120 -0.09 2.43 4.29
N TYR A 121 0.33 1.17 4.44
CA TYR A 121 0.23 0.15 3.40
C TYR A 121 -1.16 -0.49 3.39
N GLY A 122 -1.59 -1.05 4.52
CA GLY A 122 -2.74 -1.94 4.58
C GLY A 122 -4.05 -1.26 4.25
N ALA A 123 -4.35 -0.10 4.86
CA ALA A 123 -5.65 0.54 4.66
C ALA A 123 -5.86 1.01 3.20
N PRO A 124 -4.93 1.74 2.57
CA PRO A 124 -5.08 2.12 1.16
C PRO A 124 -5.11 0.91 0.23
N HIS A 125 -4.28 -0.12 0.50
CA HIS A 125 -4.24 -1.33 -0.31
C HIS A 125 -5.58 -2.10 -0.29
N ILE A 126 -6.17 -2.29 0.89
CA ILE A 126 -7.47 -2.97 1.04
C ILE A 126 -8.56 -2.24 0.25
N ILE A 127 -8.65 -0.91 0.40
CA ILE A 127 -9.68 -0.11 -0.28
C ILE A 127 -9.45 -0.16 -1.79
N ALA A 128 -8.21 0.04 -2.24
CA ALA A 128 -7.84 0.01 -3.65
C ALA A 128 -8.17 -1.35 -4.30
N ALA A 129 -7.78 -2.44 -3.65
CA ALA A 129 -8.04 -3.78 -4.15
C ALA A 129 -9.55 -4.11 -4.16
N SER A 130 -10.29 -3.73 -3.11
CA SER A 130 -11.75 -3.91 -3.06
C SER A 130 -12.43 -3.17 -4.21
N LEU A 131 -12.03 -1.91 -4.46
CA LEU A 131 -12.54 -1.12 -5.57
C LEU A 131 -12.17 -1.75 -6.91
N ALA A 132 -10.94 -2.22 -7.09
CA ALA A 132 -10.50 -2.85 -8.33
C ALA A 132 -11.29 -4.11 -8.68
N PHE A 133 -11.54 -5.00 -7.69
CA PHE A 133 -12.38 -6.17 -7.92
C PHE A 133 -13.84 -5.80 -8.20
N LEU A 134 -14.38 -4.80 -7.50
CA LEU A 134 -15.72 -4.28 -7.79
C LEU A 134 -15.82 -3.72 -9.21
N THR A 135 -14.84 -2.90 -9.61
CA THR A 135 -14.76 -2.35 -10.97
C THR A 135 -14.67 -3.46 -12.00
N ARG A 136 -13.82 -4.47 -11.80
CA ARG A 136 -13.73 -5.61 -12.71
C ARG A 136 -15.07 -6.34 -12.81
N TYR A 137 -15.72 -6.62 -11.68
CA TYR A 137 -17.02 -7.28 -11.62
C TYR A 137 -18.11 -6.52 -12.39
N LEU A 138 -18.13 -5.19 -12.30
CA LEU A 138 -19.10 -4.35 -13.00
C LEU A 138 -18.86 -4.25 -14.51
N ILE A 139 -17.61 -4.37 -14.96
CA ILE A 139 -17.22 -4.13 -16.37
C ILE A 139 -17.18 -5.43 -17.19
N GLY A 140 -17.17 -6.61 -16.55
CA GLY A 140 -17.17 -7.91 -17.23
C GLY A 140 -15.77 -8.45 -17.39
#